data_AF-A0A673LH64-F1
#
_entry.id   AF-A0A673LH64-F1
#
_cell.length_a   1.000
_cell.length_b   1.000
_cell.length_c   1.000
_cell.angle_alpha   90.00
_cell.angle_beta   90.00
_cell.angle_gamma   90.00
#
_symmetry.space_group_name_H-M   'P 1'
#
loop_
_entity.id
_entity.type
_entity.pdbx_description
1 polymer ?
#
loop_
_entity_poly.entity_id
_entity_poly.type
_entity_poly.pdbx_seq_one_letter_code
_entity_poly.pdbx_strand_id
1 'polypeptide(L)'
;MNVKAGSNLIFRSLRPCYTHAPLSLRSSYRGHRQSASQPPKHAKRAERTGFSPAATSKYDWIGPPDRLSNLRPIIYHIPENETPQERKLRRLRQETEDWNHEFWANQNFTFSKEKEEYVRSQLSAKGLSERDDDGRKRTLSSEEMAVFYKHFLDKNITRHASYNREWYRRNFTITLLMAKVALHNTWRTLTG
;
A
#
# COMPACT_ATOMS: atom_id res chain seq x y z
N MET A 1 14.75 38.58 -32.45
CA MET A 1 15.51 37.35 -32.16
C MET A 1 14.59 36.43 -31.36
N ASN A 2 14.30 35.28 -31.94
CA ASN A 2 13.19 34.40 -31.60
C ASN A 2 13.81 33.14 -31.00
N VAL A 3 13.56 32.84 -29.72
CA VAL A 3 14.05 31.61 -29.08
C VAL A 3 12.86 30.91 -28.45
N LYS A 4 12.30 29.96 -29.21
CA LYS A 4 11.33 28.97 -28.75
C LYS A 4 12.05 28.02 -27.78
N ALA A 5 11.60 27.97 -26.53
CA ALA A 5 11.98 26.92 -25.60
C ALA A 5 11.24 25.62 -25.98
N GLY A 6 11.99 24.63 -26.44
CA GLY A 6 11.48 23.30 -26.77
C GLY A 6 11.24 22.48 -25.50
N SER A 7 10.00 22.06 -25.29
CA SER A 7 9.60 21.04 -24.33
C SER A 7 10.13 19.68 -24.79
N ASN A 8 11.09 19.10 -24.07
CA ASN A 8 11.47 17.70 -24.22
C ASN A 8 10.78 16.86 -23.14
N LEU A 9 9.61 16.31 -23.49
CA LEU A 9 8.94 15.23 -22.76
C LEU A 9 9.67 13.92 -23.07
N ILE A 10 10.50 13.45 -22.12
CA ILE A 10 11.12 12.13 -22.20
C ILE A 10 10.07 11.09 -21.75
N PHE A 11 9.29 10.58 -22.70
CA PHE A 11 8.52 9.35 -22.52
C PHE A 11 9.49 8.16 -22.54
N ARG A 12 9.84 7.63 -21.36
CA ARG A 12 10.48 6.32 -21.25
C ARG A 12 9.42 5.21 -21.22
N SER A 13 9.41 4.49 -22.34
CA SER A 13 8.75 3.25 -22.74
C SER A 13 8.13 2.33 -21.68
N LEU A 14 7.03 1.68 -22.08
CA LEU A 14 6.83 0.24 -21.86
C LEU A 14 6.36 -0.40 -23.17
N ARG A 15 7.23 -1.18 -23.83
CA ARG A 15 6.83 -2.10 -24.91
C ARG A 15 6.20 -3.34 -24.28
N PRO A 16 5.02 -3.80 -24.71
CA PRO A 16 4.51 -5.09 -24.30
C PRO A 16 5.12 -6.18 -25.18
N CYS A 17 5.96 -7.04 -24.60
CA CYS A 17 6.30 -8.32 -25.23
C CYS A 17 5.11 -9.27 -25.03
N TYR A 18 4.28 -9.40 -26.06
CA TYR A 18 3.27 -10.45 -26.14
C TYR A 18 3.94 -11.74 -26.61
N THR A 19 4.03 -12.73 -25.72
CA THR A 19 4.23 -14.13 -26.12
C THR A 19 2.95 -14.88 -25.78
N HIS A 20 2.22 -15.28 -26.82
CA HIS A 20 1.07 -16.18 -26.72
C HIS A 20 1.56 -17.59 -26.42
N ALA A 21 1.03 -18.21 -25.35
CA ALA A 21 1.10 -19.65 -25.14
C ALA A 21 -0.31 -20.17 -24.79
N PRO A 22 -0.77 -21.28 -25.39
CA PRO A 22 -2.15 -21.73 -25.30
C PRO A 22 -2.50 -22.42 -23.99
N LEU A 23 -3.76 -22.25 -23.59
CA LEU A 23 -4.44 -22.86 -22.44
C LEU A 23 -4.47 -24.39 -22.57
N SER A 24 -3.83 -25.09 -21.63
CA SER A 24 -4.03 -26.52 -21.37
C SER A 24 -4.67 -26.70 -20.00
N LEU A 25 -5.94 -27.09 -20.01
CA LEU A 25 -6.75 -27.44 -18.84
C LEU A 25 -6.59 -28.93 -18.54
N ARG A 26 -5.73 -29.26 -17.58
CA ARG A 26 -5.89 -30.44 -16.70
C ARG A 26 -4.82 -30.44 -15.62
N SER A 27 -5.22 -30.26 -14.36
CA SER A 27 -4.48 -30.83 -13.24
C SER A 27 -5.42 -31.04 -12.05
N SER A 28 -5.59 -32.30 -11.68
CA SER A 28 -6.34 -32.76 -10.52
C SER A 28 -5.55 -32.45 -9.26
N TYR A 29 -6.02 -31.53 -8.42
CA TYR A 29 -5.41 -31.27 -7.12
C TYR A 29 -6.00 -32.20 -6.06
N ARG A 30 -5.19 -33.20 -5.68
CA ARG A 30 -5.31 -33.99 -4.46
C ARG A 30 -4.77 -33.13 -3.31
N GLY A 31 -5.65 -32.61 -2.46
CA GLY A 31 -5.29 -31.70 -1.38
C GLY A 31 -4.52 -32.41 -0.27
N HIS A 32 -3.24 -32.08 -0.11
CA HIS A 32 -2.48 -32.40 1.09
C HIS A 32 -2.62 -31.23 2.08
N ARG A 33 -3.25 -31.50 3.22
CA ARG A 33 -3.55 -30.57 4.30
C ARG A 33 -2.26 -30.26 5.06
N GLN A 34 -1.68 -29.07 4.86
CA GLN A 34 -0.64 -28.54 5.74
C GLN A 34 -1.27 -27.56 6.73
N SER A 35 -1.08 -27.83 8.02
CA SER A 35 -1.46 -26.96 9.13
C SER A 35 -0.79 -25.61 9.00
N ALA A 36 -1.55 -24.60 8.58
CA ALA A 36 -1.18 -23.21 8.79
C ALA A 36 -1.52 -22.83 10.23
N SER A 37 -0.49 -22.54 11.02
CA SER A 37 -0.62 -21.85 12.30
C SER A 37 -1.43 -20.57 12.09
N GLN A 38 -2.54 -20.45 12.84
CA GLN A 38 -3.38 -19.26 12.79
C GLN A 38 -2.59 -18.06 13.31
N PRO A 39 -2.65 -16.89 12.65
CA PRO A 39 -2.17 -15.66 13.27
C PRO A 39 -3.11 -15.33 14.45
N PRO A 40 -2.58 -14.81 15.57
CA PRO A 40 -3.39 -14.54 16.75
C PRO A 40 -4.45 -13.49 16.42
N LYS A 41 -5.71 -13.89 16.61
CA LYS A 41 -6.87 -12.98 16.61
C LYS A 41 -6.79 -12.09 17.84
N HIS A 42 -7.09 -10.80 17.63
CA HIS A 42 -7.41 -9.81 18.67
C HIS A 42 -6.30 -9.50 19.70
N ALA A 43 -5.35 -8.68 19.30
CA ALA A 43 -4.67 -7.80 20.25
C ALA A 43 -4.42 -6.44 19.59
N LYS A 44 -5.27 -5.47 19.96
CA LYS A 44 -5.15 -4.03 19.67
C LYS A 44 -5.34 -3.67 18.19
N ARG A 45 -6.60 -3.37 17.84
CA ARG A 45 -6.93 -2.28 16.91
C ARG A 45 -6.27 -1.03 17.51
N ALA A 46 -4.99 -0.87 17.22
CA ALA A 46 -4.13 0.15 17.79
C ALA A 46 -4.85 1.48 17.70
N GLU A 47 -4.78 2.25 18.77
CA GLU A 47 -5.23 3.63 18.88
C GLU A 47 -4.97 4.35 17.54
N ARG A 48 -6.01 4.37 16.68
CA ARG A 48 -6.10 5.40 15.67
C ARG A 48 -6.11 6.66 16.52
N THR A 49 -5.03 7.44 16.40
CA THR A 49 -4.82 8.76 17.00
C THR A 49 -6.09 9.28 17.67
N GLY A 50 -6.08 9.57 18.98
CA GLY A 50 -7.24 10.00 19.79
C GLY A 50 -8.00 11.26 19.30
N PHE A 51 -7.73 11.68 18.07
CA PHE A 51 -8.48 12.59 17.26
C PHE A 51 -9.76 11.92 16.71
N SER A 52 -10.90 12.30 17.30
CA SER A 52 -12.22 12.04 16.74
C SER A 52 -12.74 13.33 16.07
N PRO A 53 -13.28 13.27 14.83
CA PRO A 53 -14.00 14.38 14.26
C PRO A 53 -15.13 14.86 15.19
N ALA A 54 -15.47 16.15 15.12
CA ALA A 54 -16.70 16.64 15.72
C ALA A 54 -17.89 15.87 15.14
N ALA A 55 -18.87 15.53 15.98
CA ALA A 55 -20.06 14.77 15.57
C ALA A 55 -20.86 15.45 14.44
N THR A 56 -20.70 16.77 14.27
CA THR A 56 -21.37 17.59 13.26
C THR A 56 -20.62 17.68 11.92
N SER A 57 -19.45 17.03 11.79
CA SER A 57 -18.69 17.10 10.56
C SER A 57 -19.40 16.44 9.39
N LYS A 58 -19.46 17.14 8.25
CA LYS A 58 -20.04 16.66 6.99
C LYS A 58 -19.03 16.09 5.99
N TYR A 59 -17.73 16.12 6.31
CA TYR A 59 -16.65 15.73 5.40
C TYR A 59 -15.81 14.58 5.96
N ASP A 60 -15.16 13.85 5.06
CA ASP A 60 -14.14 12.86 5.41
C ASP A 60 -12.93 13.55 6.05
N TRP A 61 -12.37 12.94 7.09
CA TRP A 61 -11.19 13.47 7.79
C TRP A 61 -9.95 12.69 7.46
N ILE A 62 -8.86 13.41 7.21
CA ILE A 62 -7.54 12.84 6.94
C ILE A 62 -6.63 13.14 8.13
N GLY A 63 -6.18 12.08 8.81
CA GLY A 63 -5.31 12.18 9.98
C GLY A 63 -3.84 12.46 9.65
N PRO A 64 -3.00 12.64 10.68
CA PRO A 64 -1.55 12.71 10.51
C PRO A 64 -0.99 11.39 9.97
N PRO A 65 0.21 11.37 9.36
CA PRO A 65 0.84 10.14 8.89
C PRO A 65 0.97 9.10 10.01
N ASP A 66 0.60 7.86 9.71
CA ASP A 66 0.78 6.73 10.61
C ASP A 66 2.27 6.42 10.80
N ARG A 67 2.67 6.09 12.03
CA ARG A 67 4.08 5.90 12.39
C ARG A 67 4.73 4.68 11.73
N LEU A 68 3.95 3.67 11.38
CA LEU A 68 4.46 2.42 10.83
C LEU A 68 4.25 2.37 9.31
N SER A 69 3.02 2.61 8.84
CA SER A 69 2.71 2.53 7.40
C SER A 69 3.12 3.79 6.63
N ASN A 70 3.33 4.92 7.30
CA ASN A 70 3.50 6.27 6.71
C ASN A 70 2.28 6.79 5.93
N LEU A 71 1.18 6.03 5.89
CA LEU A 71 -0.06 6.43 5.23
C LEU A 71 -0.92 7.28 6.15
N ARG A 72 -1.74 8.16 5.59
CA ARG A 72 -2.66 9.00 6.37
C ARG A 72 -3.98 8.25 6.57
N PRO A 73 -4.38 7.96 7.83
CA PRO A 73 -5.64 7.30 8.10
C PRO A 73 -6.81 8.22 7.72
N ILE A 74 -7.87 7.64 7.17
CA ILE A 74 -9.09 8.35 6.80
C ILE A 74 -10.22 7.92 7.73
N ILE A 75 -10.96 8.90 8.26
CA ILE A 75 -12.22 8.69 8.97
C ILE A 75 -13.33 9.15 8.02
N TYR A 76 -14.03 8.19 7.43
CA TYR A 76 -15.12 8.50 6.50
C TYR A 76 -16.33 9.05 7.24
N HIS A 77 -16.89 10.14 6.71
CA HIS A 77 -18.15 10.70 7.16
C HIS A 77 -19.30 9.69 6.94
N ILE A 78 -20.21 9.65 7.90
CA ILE A 78 -21.43 8.84 7.83
C ILE A 78 -22.61 9.82 7.77
N PRO A 79 -23.26 9.98 6.59
CA PRO A 79 -24.46 10.80 6.48
C PRO A 79 -25.60 10.25 7.34
N GLU A 80 -26.47 11.14 7.83
CA GLU A 80 -27.65 10.76 8.64
C GLU A 80 -28.57 9.79 7.89
N ASN A 81 -28.84 10.06 6.61
CA ASN A 81 -29.72 9.28 5.74
C ASN A 81 -28.93 8.40 4.76
N GLU A 82 -27.88 7.72 5.24
CA GLU A 82 -27.02 6.87 4.42
C GLU A 82 -27.80 5.70 3.80
N THR A 83 -27.85 5.66 2.46
CA THR A 83 -28.44 4.55 1.71
C THR A 83 -27.61 3.27 1.85
N PRO A 84 -28.20 2.07 1.66
CA PRO A 84 -27.44 0.82 1.68
C PRO A 84 -26.25 0.78 0.71
N GLN A 85 -26.38 1.44 -0.44
CA GLN A 85 -25.37 1.53 -1.49
C GLN A 85 -24.21 2.45 -1.07
N GLU A 86 -24.49 3.60 -0.47
CA GLU A 86 -23.49 4.50 0.11
C GLU A 86 -22.74 3.84 1.27
N ARG A 87 -23.47 3.13 2.15
CA ARG A 87 -22.88 2.35 3.22
C ARG A 87 -21.91 1.29 2.71
N LYS A 88 -22.33 0.56 1.67
CA LYS A 88 -21.49 -0.46 1.03
C LYS A 88 -20.22 0.16 0.44
N LEU A 89 -20.35 1.31 -0.22
CA LEU A 89 -19.21 2.05 -0.76
C LEU A 89 -18.25 2.50 0.34
N ARG A 90 -18.76 3.14 1.40
CA ARG A 90 -17.95 3.60 2.53
C ARG A 90 -17.21 2.46 3.22
N ARG A 91 -17.89 1.35 3.50
CA ARG A 91 -17.26 0.16 4.10
C ARG A 91 -16.17 -0.42 3.22
N LEU A 92 -16.43 -0.57 1.91
CA LEU A 92 -15.42 -1.06 0.97
C LEU A 92 -14.19 -0.16 0.90
N ARG A 93 -14.37 1.16 0.94
CA ARG A 93 -13.26 2.13 1.01
C ARG A 93 -12.47 1.96 2.31
N GLN A 94 -13.14 1.92 3.46
CA GLN A 94 -12.50 1.69 4.75
C GLN A 94 -11.73 0.36 4.80
N GLU A 95 -12.33 -0.74 4.36
CA GLU A 95 -11.67 -2.06 4.31
C GLU A 95 -10.46 -2.07 3.38
N THR A 96 -10.51 -1.29 2.29
CA THR A 96 -9.39 -1.15 1.35
C THR A 96 -8.25 -0.33 1.95
N GLU A 97 -8.55 0.77 2.64
CA GLU A 97 -7.55 1.55 3.36
C GLU A 97 -6.94 0.76 4.52
N ASP A 98 -7.74 0.04 5.29
CA ASP A 98 -7.25 -0.78 6.41
C ASP A 98 -6.28 -1.87 5.90
N TRP A 99 -6.64 -2.54 4.80
CA TRP A 99 -5.78 -3.50 4.13
C TRP A 99 -4.48 -2.87 3.60
N ASN A 100 -4.57 -1.68 3.01
CA ASN A 100 -3.43 -0.92 2.52
C ASN A 100 -2.46 -0.54 3.66
N HIS A 101 -3.01 -0.03 4.76
CA HIS A 101 -2.25 0.28 5.97
C HIS A 101 -1.53 -0.95 6.53
N GLU A 102 -2.21 -2.09 6.64
CA GLU A 102 -1.61 -3.33 7.15
C GLU A 102 -0.45 -3.80 6.25
N PHE A 103 -0.63 -3.74 4.93
CA PHE A 103 0.42 -4.09 3.98
C PHE A 103 1.66 -3.23 4.17
N TRP A 104 1.49 -1.89 4.18
CA TRP A 104 2.62 -0.96 4.28
C TRP A 104 3.27 -0.94 5.65
N ALA A 105 2.50 -1.11 6.74
CA ALA A 105 3.07 -1.27 8.08
C ALA A 105 4.02 -2.48 8.13
N ASN A 106 3.58 -3.63 7.60
CA ASN A 106 4.40 -4.85 7.55
C ASN A 106 5.61 -4.72 6.61
N GLN A 107 5.45 -4.01 5.48
CA GLN A 107 6.56 -3.75 4.56
C GLN A 107 7.61 -2.82 5.15
N ASN A 108 7.20 -1.71 5.75
CA ASN A 108 8.11 -0.76 6.37
C ASN A 108 8.85 -1.39 7.55
N PHE A 109 8.15 -2.23 8.33
CA PHE A 109 8.77 -3.01 9.41
C PHE A 109 9.84 -3.96 8.87
N THR A 110 9.49 -4.81 7.90
CA THR A 110 10.43 -5.77 7.29
C THR A 110 11.61 -5.05 6.63
N PHE A 111 11.36 -3.97 5.88
CA PHE A 111 12.39 -3.17 5.24
C PHE A 111 13.37 -2.57 6.24
N SER A 112 12.86 -1.97 7.32
CA SER A 112 13.70 -1.35 8.35
C SER A 112 14.58 -2.40 9.03
N LYS A 113 14.01 -3.56 9.35
CA LYS A 113 14.74 -4.68 9.94
C LYS A 113 15.85 -5.19 9.01
N GLU A 114 15.51 -5.55 7.78
CA GLU A 114 16.49 -6.09 6.81
C GLU A 114 17.58 -5.07 6.48
N LYS A 115 17.22 -3.78 6.41
CA LYS A 115 18.17 -2.69 6.20
C LYS A 115 19.17 -2.58 7.35
N GLU A 116 18.70 -2.64 8.60
CA GLU A 116 19.58 -2.58 9.77
C GLU A 116 20.52 -3.79 9.85
N GLU A 117 20.01 -4.99 9.55
CA GLU A 117 20.82 -6.21 9.46
C GLU A 117 21.89 -6.11 8.37
N TYR A 118 21.52 -5.59 7.19
CA TYR A 118 22.47 -5.34 6.11
C TYR A 118 23.56 -4.34 6.51
N VAL A 119 23.18 -3.20 7.11
CA VAL A 119 24.15 -2.20 7.57
C VAL A 119 25.11 -2.79 8.60
N ARG A 120 24.59 -3.54 9.59
CA ARG A 120 25.41 -4.18 10.62
C ARG A 120 26.40 -5.20 10.03
N SER A 121 25.94 -6.03 9.10
CA SER A 121 26.79 -7.04 8.45
C SER A 121 27.90 -6.40 7.61
N GLN A 122 27.60 -5.36 6.85
CA GLN A 122 28.60 -4.63 6.06
C GLN A 122 29.63 -3.90 6.93
N LEU A 123 29.20 -3.27 8.02
CA LEU A 123 30.13 -2.65 8.98
C LEU A 123 31.03 -3.69 9.65
N SER A 124 30.45 -4.81 10.10
CA SER A 124 31.21 -5.91 10.70
C SER A 124 32.21 -6.54 9.72
N ALA A 125 31.84 -6.69 8.45
CA ALA A 125 32.74 -7.22 7.42
C ALA A 125 33.94 -6.30 7.15
N LYS A 126 33.77 -4.99 7.36
CA LYS A 126 34.85 -3.99 7.32
C LYS A 126 35.64 -3.87 8.63
N GLY A 127 35.28 -4.64 9.66
CA GLY A 127 35.88 -4.52 10.99
C GLY A 127 35.50 -3.23 11.73
N LEU A 128 34.42 -2.56 11.32
CA LEU A 128 33.95 -1.31 11.93
C LEU A 128 32.81 -1.57 12.92
N SER A 129 32.83 -0.84 14.03
CA SER A 129 31.72 -0.76 14.98
C SER A 129 30.53 0.03 14.39
N GLU A 130 29.31 -0.21 14.92
CA GLU A 130 28.08 0.50 14.49
C GLU A 130 28.15 2.02 14.72
N ARG A 131 28.96 2.45 15.68
CA ARG A 131 29.23 3.87 15.95
C ARG A 131 30.68 4.22 15.67
N ASP A 132 30.90 5.44 15.21
CA ASP A 132 32.23 6.01 15.12
C ASP A 132 32.74 6.48 16.50
N ASP A 133 33.96 7.02 16.50
CA ASP A 133 34.65 7.45 17.72
C ASP A 133 33.93 8.64 18.38
N ASP A 134 33.18 9.42 17.60
CA ASP A 134 32.30 10.51 18.06
C ASP A 134 30.90 10.04 18.51
N GLY A 135 30.65 8.72 18.48
CA GLY A 135 29.40 8.10 18.89
C GLY A 135 28.24 8.26 17.88
N ARG A 136 28.47 8.77 16.67
CA ARG A 136 27.49 8.84 15.59
C ARG A 136 27.31 7.47 14.94
N LYS A 137 26.10 7.17 14.47
CA LYS A 137 25.79 5.92 13.77
C LYS A 137 26.49 5.94 12.41
N ARG A 138 27.40 4.99 12.17
CA ARG A 138 28.06 4.85 10.86
C ARG A 138 27.04 4.46 9.80
N THR A 139 27.13 5.11 8.64
CA THR A 139 26.28 4.85 7.48
C THR A 139 27.11 4.29 6.34
N LEU A 140 26.51 3.36 5.57
CA LEU A 140 27.13 2.85 4.35
C LEU A 140 27.12 3.89 3.23
N SER A 141 27.99 3.71 2.24
CA SER A 141 27.96 4.55 1.04
C SER A 141 26.68 4.29 0.22
N SER A 142 26.34 5.21 -0.68
CA SER A 142 25.19 5.05 -1.57
C SER A 142 25.33 3.84 -2.48
N GLU A 143 26.55 3.50 -2.92
CA GLU A 143 26.81 2.34 -3.78
C GLU A 143 26.56 1.02 -3.05
N GLU A 144 26.99 0.93 -1.79
CA GLU A 144 26.75 -0.25 -0.94
C GLU A 144 25.26 -0.40 -0.62
N MET A 145 24.60 0.71 -0.29
CA MET A 145 23.16 0.70 -0.06
C MET A 145 22.36 0.34 -1.32
N ALA A 146 22.85 0.68 -2.52
CA ALA A 146 22.19 0.33 -3.77
C ALA A 146 22.11 -1.19 -3.98
N VAL A 147 23.14 -1.93 -3.57
CA VAL A 147 23.14 -3.41 -3.61
C VAL A 147 22.01 -3.97 -2.73
N PHE A 148 21.86 -3.45 -1.51
CA PHE A 148 20.74 -3.81 -0.65
C PHE A 148 19.39 -3.49 -1.28
N TYR A 149 19.20 -2.28 -1.81
CA TYR A 149 17.92 -1.90 -2.40
C TYR A 149 17.54 -2.79 -3.58
N LYS A 150 18.49 -3.09 -4.47
CA LYS A 150 18.24 -4.02 -5.57
C LYS A 150 17.84 -5.40 -5.05
N HIS A 151 18.59 -5.95 -4.10
CA HIS A 151 18.31 -7.26 -3.52
C HIS A 151 16.93 -7.32 -2.85
N PHE A 152 16.58 -6.31 -2.05
CA PHE A 152 15.29 -6.23 -1.38
C PHE A 152 14.14 -6.18 -2.37
N LEU A 153 14.27 -5.40 -3.45
CA LEU A 153 13.26 -5.30 -4.50
C LEU A 153 13.10 -6.61 -5.27
N ASP A 154 14.21 -7.24 -5.67
CA ASP A 154 14.21 -8.52 -6.37
C ASP A 154 13.53 -9.62 -5.53
N LYS A 155 13.84 -9.67 -4.23
CA LYS A 155 13.25 -10.61 -3.26
C LYS A 155 11.74 -10.43 -3.09
N ASN A 156 11.26 -9.18 -3.13
CA ASN A 156 9.86 -8.85 -2.85
C ASN A 156 8.99 -8.64 -4.10
N ILE A 157 9.52 -8.88 -5.31
CA ILE A 157 8.84 -8.58 -6.57
C ILE A 157 7.47 -9.25 -6.69
N THR A 158 7.36 -10.53 -6.36
CA THR A 158 6.09 -11.29 -6.44
C THR A 158 5.07 -10.77 -5.43
N ARG A 159 5.52 -10.37 -4.23
CA ARG A 159 4.66 -9.79 -3.20
C ARG A 159 4.12 -8.42 -3.62
N HIS A 160 4.97 -7.57 -4.21
CA HIS A 160 4.52 -6.27 -4.73
C HIS A 160 3.59 -6.42 -5.93
N ALA A 161 3.84 -7.40 -6.81
CA ALA A 161 2.96 -7.69 -7.92
C ALA A 161 1.56 -8.14 -7.46
N SER A 162 1.48 -9.03 -6.45
CA SER A 162 0.20 -9.48 -5.90
C SER A 162 -0.54 -8.35 -5.18
N TYR A 163 0.19 -7.53 -4.40
CA TYR A 163 -0.36 -6.32 -3.79
C TYR A 163 -0.92 -5.36 -4.85
N ASN A 164 -0.15 -4.99 -5.88
CA ASN A 164 -0.59 -4.06 -6.91
C ASN A 164 -1.83 -4.57 -7.64
N ARG A 165 -1.85 -5.87 -7.98
CA ARG A 165 -3.03 -6.50 -8.60
C ARG A 165 -4.27 -6.35 -7.73
N GLU A 166 -4.16 -6.62 -6.43
CA GLU A 166 -5.28 -6.51 -5.49
C GLU A 166 -5.69 -5.05 -5.24
N TRP A 167 -4.72 -4.14 -5.14
CA TRP A 167 -4.95 -2.70 -5.03
C TRP A 167 -5.75 -2.17 -6.20
N TYR A 168 -5.37 -2.52 -7.44
CA TYR A 168 -6.14 -2.13 -8.63
C TYR A 168 -7.53 -2.77 -8.65
N ARG A 169 -7.65 -4.04 -8.30
CA ARG A 169 -8.95 -4.72 -8.24
C ARG A 169 -9.92 -4.03 -7.28
N ARG A 170 -9.45 -3.69 -6.07
CA ARG A 170 -10.24 -2.98 -5.05
C ARG A 170 -10.63 -1.58 -5.51
N ASN A 171 -9.66 -0.79 -5.99
CA ASN A 171 -9.91 0.57 -6.47
C ASN A 171 -10.87 0.60 -7.66
N PHE A 172 -10.74 -0.32 -8.62
CA PHE A 172 -11.68 -0.43 -9.73
C PHE A 172 -13.09 -0.75 -9.25
N THR A 173 -13.22 -1.68 -8.30
CA THR A 173 -14.52 -2.02 -7.68
C THR A 173 -15.13 -0.82 -6.97
N ILE A 174 -14.32 -0.05 -6.23
CA ILE A 174 -14.74 1.20 -5.58
C ILE A 174 -15.24 2.19 -6.63
N THR A 175 -14.49 2.44 -7.70
CA THR A 175 -14.88 3.37 -8.77
C THR A 175 -16.20 3.01 -9.42
N LEU A 176 -16.42 1.73 -9.76
CA LEU A 176 -17.69 1.28 -10.30
C LEU A 176 -18.85 1.49 -9.31
N LEU A 177 -18.62 1.23 -8.02
CA LEU A 177 -19.63 1.42 -7.00
C LEU A 177 -19.91 2.92 -6.74
N MET A 178 -18.89 3.78 -6.81
CA MET A 178 -19.05 5.24 -6.78
C MET A 178 -19.95 5.71 -7.91
N ALA A 179 -19.70 5.25 -9.14
CA ALA A 179 -20.54 5.58 -10.30
C ALA A 179 -21.99 5.11 -10.08
N LYS A 180 -22.20 3.90 -9.56
CA LYS A 180 -23.54 3.38 -9.25
C LYS A 180 -24.27 4.21 -8.18
N VAL A 181 -23.57 4.61 -7.12
CA VAL A 181 -24.14 5.48 -6.07
C VAL A 181 -24.49 6.85 -6.63
N ALA A 182 -23.62 7.45 -7.45
CA ALA A 182 -23.87 8.73 -8.08
C ALA A 182 -25.14 8.68 -8.97
N LEU A 183 -25.24 7.68 -9.84
CA LEU A 183 -26.42 7.49 -10.71
C LEU A 183 -27.71 7.28 -9.90
N HIS A 184 -27.65 6.47 -8.84
CA HIS A 184 -28.80 6.24 -7.96
C HIS A 184 -29.24 7.55 -7.28
N ASN A 185 -28.30 8.34 -6.79
CA ASN A 185 -28.59 9.60 -6.12
C ASN A 185 -29.15 10.63 -7.09
N THR A 186 -28.60 10.76 -8.31
CA THR A 186 -29.15 11.65 -9.34
C THR A 186 -30.55 11.24 -9.75
N TRP A 187 -30.81 9.93 -9.90
CA TRP A 187 -32.15 9.45 -10.22
C TRP A 187 -33.15 9.80 -9.13
N ARG A 188 -32.80 9.58 -7.86
CA ARG A 188 -33.64 9.92 -6.70
C ARG A 188 -33.94 11.42 -6.62
N THR A 189 -32.98 12.29 -6.95
CA THR A 189 -33.19 13.75 -6.95
C THR A 189 -34.01 14.24 -8.15
N LEU A 190 -34.09 13.47 -9.23
CA LEU A 190 -34.86 13.84 -10.43
C LEU A 190 -36.30 13.30 -10.39
N THR A 191 -36.54 12.22 -9.65
CA THR A 191 -37.84 11.52 -9.60
C THR A 191 -38.60 11.71 -8.29
N GLY A 192 -37.99 12.35 -7.29
CA GLY A 192 -38.63 12.81 -6.06
C GLY A 192 -38.53 14.31 -5.94
#